data_AF-A0A6C0L0V5-F1
#
_entry.id   AF-A0A6C0L0V5-F1
#
_cell.length_a   1.000
_cell.length_b   1.000
_cell.length_c   1.000
_cell.angle_alpha   90.00
_cell.angle_beta   90.00
_cell.angle_gamma   90.00
#
_symmetry.space_group_name_H-M   'P 1'
#
loop_
_entity.id
_entity.type
_entity.pdbx_description
1 polymer ?
#
loop_
_entity_poly.entity_id
_entity_poly.type
_entity_poly.pdbx_seq_one_letter_code
_entity_poly.pdbx_strand_id
1 'polypeptide(L)'
;MSAPANTITVEEKTNKRNEAKKRSITEKTEDAYWRAMKRMKRGLNLDESDGDMDFLLDYDKVHEWIEELSLSNSSKKTYYIAVHHTIENLKDPKFSAVAKQYDTDMMAYIKKTQRPPKKKTHDIITWPEIMTVRNSLEKKAAKDPKNFLLDYVIMCMYTYLPPSRCEYVRMKIHKVAAGVKSAVTEESNYILLRERSADIVYSDHVTIKAPKPLVKVLHQWTNFNKHPYLFVKIDGTPMLKNTLSQRILSIFQREVQKKLGVNSIRKAYVASVRNEVQI
;
A
#
# COMPACT_ATOMS: atom_id res chain seq x y z
N MET A 1 22.32 -49.14 -3.78
CA MET A 1 23.12 -48.01 -4.27
C MET A 1 22.28 -46.74 -4.11
N SER A 2 22.56 -45.95 -3.07
CA SER A 2 21.81 -44.72 -2.81
C SER A 2 22.40 -43.59 -3.65
N ALA A 3 21.56 -42.91 -4.44
CA ALA A 3 21.97 -41.77 -5.24
C ALA A 3 22.44 -40.62 -4.33
N PRO A 4 23.56 -39.93 -4.66
CA PRO A 4 24.04 -38.81 -3.87
C PRO A 4 23.04 -37.66 -3.91
N ALA A 5 22.73 -37.10 -2.74
CA ALA A 5 21.86 -35.96 -2.59
C ALA A 5 22.46 -34.75 -3.31
N ASN A 6 21.68 -34.16 -4.23
CA ASN A 6 22.10 -33.02 -5.03
C ASN A 6 22.15 -31.76 -4.16
N THR A 7 23.35 -31.40 -3.69
CA THR A 7 23.58 -30.25 -2.80
C THR A 7 23.54 -28.96 -3.61
N ILE A 8 22.33 -28.41 -3.82
CA ILE A 8 22.15 -27.09 -4.44
C ILE A 8 22.88 -26.05 -3.59
N THR A 9 23.85 -25.35 -4.18
CA THR A 9 24.67 -24.36 -3.47
C THR A 9 23.81 -23.17 -3.03
N VAL A 10 24.26 -22.47 -1.97
CA VAL A 10 23.59 -21.23 -1.50
C VAL A 10 23.54 -20.18 -2.60
N GLU A 11 24.54 -20.17 -3.47
CA GLU A 11 24.64 -19.28 -4.63
C GLU A 11 23.61 -19.63 -5.71
N GLU A 12 23.43 -20.91 -6.04
CA GLU A 12 22.35 -21.35 -6.95
C GLU A 12 20.95 -21.07 -6.40
N LYS A 13 20.73 -21.24 -5.10
CA LYS A 13 19.44 -20.87 -4.46
C LYS A 13 19.21 -19.36 -4.52
N THR A 14 20.27 -18.56 -4.40
CA THR A 14 20.18 -17.10 -4.47
C THR A 14 19.91 -16.65 -5.90
N ASN A 15 20.59 -17.24 -6.89
CA ASN A 15 20.38 -16.96 -8.30
C ASN A 15 18.98 -17.39 -8.77
N LYS A 16 18.52 -18.60 -8.44
CA LYS A 16 17.14 -19.03 -8.75
C LYS A 16 16.07 -18.15 -8.09
N ARG A 17 16.33 -17.65 -6.87
CA ARG A 17 15.43 -16.72 -6.18
C ARG A 17 15.43 -15.32 -6.81
N ASN A 18 16.55 -14.91 -7.42
CA ASN A 18 16.67 -13.63 -8.13
C ASN A 18 16.05 -13.71 -9.53
N GLU A 19 16.22 -14.83 -10.25
CA GLU A 19 15.57 -15.10 -11.54
C GLU A 19 14.04 -15.18 -11.39
N ALA A 20 13.54 -15.92 -10.40
CA ALA A 20 12.11 -15.98 -10.08
C ALA A 20 11.54 -14.63 -9.58
N LYS A 21 12.40 -13.63 -9.31
CA LYS A 21 12.04 -12.29 -8.85
C LYS A 21 12.30 -11.19 -9.89
N LYS A 22 12.63 -11.50 -11.15
CA LYS A 22 12.48 -10.55 -12.26
C LYS A 22 10.99 -10.25 -12.46
N ARG A 23 10.40 -9.55 -11.49
CA ARG A 23 9.07 -8.97 -11.59
C ARG A 23 9.18 -7.92 -12.69
N SER A 24 8.30 -8.01 -13.68
CA SER A 24 8.13 -6.91 -14.62
C SER A 24 7.87 -5.64 -13.82
N ILE A 25 8.64 -4.60 -14.13
CA ILE A 25 8.47 -3.29 -13.52
C ILE A 25 7.11 -2.78 -13.97
N THR A 26 6.32 -2.24 -13.04
CA THR A 26 5.00 -1.71 -13.38
C THR A 26 5.15 -0.41 -14.17
N GLU A 27 4.23 -0.12 -15.07
CA GLU A 27 4.19 1.15 -15.83
C GLU A 27 4.36 2.38 -14.92
N LYS A 28 3.71 2.38 -13.75
CA LYS A 28 3.85 3.44 -12.75
C LYS A 28 5.28 3.60 -12.22
N THR A 29 6.04 2.52 -12.13
CA THR A 29 7.43 2.55 -11.68
C THR A 29 8.34 3.03 -12.80
N GLU A 30 8.08 2.58 -14.03
CA GLU A 30 8.74 3.09 -15.25
C GLU A 30 8.59 4.61 -15.36
N ASP A 31 7.35 5.09 -15.21
CA ASP A 31 6.99 6.50 -15.13
C ASP A 31 7.78 7.29 -14.07
N ALA A 32 8.01 6.67 -12.92
CA ALA A 32 8.73 7.30 -11.83
C ALA A 32 10.23 7.42 -12.14
N TYR A 33 10.81 6.40 -12.79
CA TYR A 33 12.19 6.44 -13.27
C TYR A 33 12.36 7.47 -14.38
N TRP A 34 11.44 7.49 -15.34
CA TRP A 34 11.43 8.50 -16.40
C TRP A 34 11.42 9.94 -15.86
N ARG A 35 10.55 10.23 -14.87
CA ARG A 35 10.52 11.54 -14.21
C ARG A 35 11.82 11.85 -13.47
N ALA A 36 12.48 10.85 -12.90
CA ALA A 36 13.78 11.03 -12.27
C ALA A 36 14.85 11.40 -13.32
N MET A 37 14.86 10.74 -14.48
CA MET A 37 15.77 11.06 -15.60
C MET A 37 15.54 12.48 -16.13
N LYS A 38 14.29 12.89 -16.36
CA LYS A 38 13.97 14.26 -16.80
C LYS A 38 14.43 15.32 -15.81
N ARG A 39 14.23 15.07 -14.51
CA ARG A 39 14.69 15.99 -13.47
C ARG A 39 16.22 16.06 -13.40
N MET A 40 16.91 14.95 -13.64
CA MET A 40 18.37 14.89 -13.71
C MET A 40 18.89 15.70 -14.90
N LYS A 41 18.34 15.49 -16.11
CA LYS A 41 18.68 16.30 -17.30
C LYS A 41 18.52 17.79 -17.04
N ARG A 42 17.36 18.20 -16.51
CA ARG A 42 17.10 19.60 -16.13
C ARG A 42 18.12 20.13 -15.12
N GLY A 43 18.43 19.34 -14.09
CA GLY A 43 19.38 19.72 -13.05
C GLY A 43 20.82 19.84 -13.55
N LEU A 44 21.16 19.14 -14.63
CA LEU A 44 22.46 19.20 -15.30
C LEU A 44 22.50 20.23 -16.46
N ASN A 45 21.44 21.03 -16.62
CA ASN A 45 21.27 21.99 -17.72
C ASN A 45 21.38 21.35 -19.12
N LEU A 46 20.83 20.14 -19.27
CA LEU A 46 20.78 19.39 -20.52
C LEU A 46 19.40 19.52 -21.17
N ASP A 47 19.34 19.28 -22.48
CA ASP A 47 18.06 19.24 -23.20
C ASP A 47 17.18 18.10 -22.67
N GLU A 48 15.90 18.42 -22.43
CA GLU A 48 14.89 17.48 -21.93
C GLU A 48 14.32 16.60 -23.04
N SER A 49 14.77 16.75 -24.29
CA SER A 49 14.36 15.91 -25.41
C SER A 49 14.54 14.42 -25.09
N ASP A 50 13.58 13.65 -25.57
CA ASP A 50 13.52 12.22 -25.34
C ASP A 50 14.58 11.55 -26.23
N GLY A 51 15.45 10.73 -25.63
CA GLY A 51 16.34 9.82 -26.38
C GLY A 51 17.83 9.92 -26.04
N ASP A 52 18.37 11.11 -25.80
CA ASP A 52 19.80 11.22 -25.47
C ASP A 52 20.05 10.84 -24.00
N MET A 53 20.77 9.73 -23.79
CA MET A 53 21.18 9.22 -22.48
C MET A 53 22.71 9.26 -22.30
N ASP A 54 23.44 9.90 -23.22
CA ASP A 54 24.91 9.89 -23.22
C ASP A 54 25.49 10.68 -22.05
N PHE A 55 24.73 11.58 -21.46
CA PHE A 55 25.10 12.24 -20.21
C PHE A 55 25.30 11.27 -19.04
N LEU A 56 24.75 10.05 -19.10
CA LEU A 56 25.00 9.02 -18.09
C LEU A 56 26.42 8.43 -18.17
N LEU A 57 27.13 8.64 -19.29
CA LEU A 57 28.53 8.26 -19.43
C LEU A 57 29.46 9.14 -18.58
N ASP A 58 29.02 10.34 -18.22
CA ASP A 58 29.72 11.21 -17.28
C ASP A 58 29.29 10.86 -15.84
N TYR A 59 29.82 9.74 -15.35
CA TYR A 59 29.48 9.21 -14.02
C TYR A 59 29.72 10.23 -12.92
N ASP A 60 30.87 10.91 -12.92
CA ASP A 60 31.24 11.84 -11.85
C ASP A 60 30.25 13.00 -11.75
N LYS A 61 29.89 13.60 -12.90
CA LYS A 61 28.91 14.68 -12.95
C LYS A 61 27.52 14.25 -12.48
N VAL A 62 27.06 13.06 -12.88
CA VAL A 62 25.75 12.54 -12.45
C VAL A 62 25.76 12.19 -10.96
N HIS A 63 26.81 11.52 -10.49
CA HIS A 63 26.99 11.15 -9.09
C HIS A 63 27.01 12.39 -8.20
N GLU A 64 27.86 13.37 -8.52
CA GLU A 64 27.96 14.65 -7.82
C GLU A 64 26.60 15.33 -7.73
N TRP A 65 25.89 15.44 -8.86
CA TRP A 65 24.55 16.02 -8.87
C TRP A 65 23.59 15.29 -7.94
N ILE A 66 23.54 13.94 -7.96
CA ILE A 66 22.68 13.17 -7.05
C ILE A 66 23.07 13.40 -5.59
N GLU A 67 24.36 13.51 -5.29
CA GLU A 67 24.86 13.68 -3.94
C GLU A 67 24.65 15.09 -3.36
N GLU A 68 24.68 16.12 -4.20
CA GLU A 68 24.39 17.49 -3.81
C GLU A 68 22.90 17.75 -3.56
N LEU A 69 22.01 16.88 -4.06
CA LEU A 69 20.59 16.99 -3.76
C LEU A 69 20.34 16.89 -2.25
N SER A 70 19.65 17.91 -1.70
CA SER A 70 19.15 17.94 -0.32
C SER A 70 17.96 16.99 -0.11
N LEU A 71 18.13 15.71 -0.48
CA LEU A 71 17.13 14.66 -0.44
C LEU A 71 17.51 13.55 0.54
N SER A 72 16.50 12.79 0.98
CA SER A 72 16.74 11.62 1.82
C SER A 72 17.53 10.53 1.07
N ASN A 73 18.29 9.70 1.79
CA ASN A 73 18.97 8.54 1.20
C ASN A 73 18.03 7.62 0.42
N SER A 74 16.74 7.54 0.81
CA SER A 74 15.77 6.73 0.07
C SER A 74 15.43 7.34 -1.29
N SER A 75 15.45 8.67 -1.41
CA SER A 75 15.20 9.39 -2.65
C SER A 75 16.42 9.35 -3.56
N LYS A 76 17.63 9.55 -3.01
CA LYS A 76 18.90 9.38 -3.75
C LYS A 76 19.01 7.97 -4.34
N LYS A 77 18.69 6.94 -3.54
CA LYS A 77 18.57 5.55 -4.01
C LYS A 77 17.67 5.41 -5.25
N THR A 78 16.54 6.11 -5.28
CA THR A 78 15.62 6.03 -6.42
C THR A 78 16.24 6.56 -7.71
N TYR A 79 17.11 7.57 -7.65
CA TYR A 79 17.86 8.02 -8.83
C TYR A 79 18.84 6.97 -9.32
N TYR A 80 19.65 6.39 -8.44
CA TYR A 80 20.59 5.33 -8.83
C TYR A 80 19.87 4.12 -9.44
N ILE A 81 18.71 3.72 -8.88
CA ILE A 81 17.89 2.66 -9.46
C ILE A 81 17.36 3.05 -10.85
N ALA A 82 16.93 4.31 -11.04
CA ALA A 82 16.43 4.78 -12.32
C ALA A 82 17.54 4.80 -13.39
N VAL A 83 18.75 5.23 -13.03
CA VAL A 83 19.93 5.22 -13.92
C VAL A 83 20.30 3.80 -14.31
N HIS A 84 20.44 2.91 -13.32
CA HIS A 84 20.75 1.50 -13.56
C HIS A 84 19.73 0.83 -14.49
N HIS A 85 18.43 1.00 -14.20
CA HIS A 85 17.35 0.47 -15.02
C HIS A 85 17.38 1.01 -16.45
N THR A 86 17.65 2.31 -16.62
CA THR A 86 17.75 2.95 -17.94
C THR A 86 18.92 2.35 -18.73
N ILE A 87 20.10 2.22 -18.11
CA ILE A 87 21.29 1.63 -18.74
C ILE A 87 21.03 0.16 -19.14
N GLU A 88 20.43 -0.65 -18.28
CA GLU A 88 20.08 -2.05 -18.59
C GLU A 88 19.13 -2.17 -19.79
N ASN A 89 18.17 -1.24 -19.92
CA ASN A 89 17.20 -1.23 -21.02
C ASN A 89 17.79 -0.75 -22.34
N LEU A 90 18.77 0.15 -22.33
CA LEU A 90 19.44 0.62 -23.54
C LEU A 90 20.21 -0.50 -24.25
N LYS A 91 20.76 -1.46 -23.49
CA LYS A 91 21.60 -2.57 -24.00
C LYS A 91 22.77 -2.10 -24.87
N ASP A 92 23.22 -0.87 -24.70
CA ASP A 92 24.32 -0.28 -25.45
C ASP A 92 25.64 -0.54 -24.70
N PRO A 93 26.63 -1.24 -25.33
CA PRO A 93 27.91 -1.57 -24.71
C PRO A 93 28.69 -0.37 -24.17
N LYS A 94 28.48 0.85 -24.69
CA LYS A 94 29.21 2.05 -24.24
C LYS A 94 28.96 2.37 -22.77
N PHE A 95 27.82 1.96 -22.21
CA PHE A 95 27.51 2.17 -20.79
C PHE A 95 28.08 1.09 -19.86
N SER A 96 28.68 0.01 -20.38
CA SER A 96 29.15 -1.11 -19.56
C SER A 96 30.16 -0.70 -18.49
N ALA A 97 31.04 0.26 -18.79
CA ALA A 97 32.03 0.78 -17.86
C ALA A 97 31.38 1.52 -16.68
N VAL A 98 30.47 2.45 -16.96
CA VAL A 98 29.79 3.27 -15.94
C VAL A 98 28.69 2.51 -15.19
N ALA A 99 28.09 1.49 -15.81
CA ALA A 99 27.05 0.66 -15.20
C ALA A 99 27.50 0.07 -13.86
N LYS A 100 28.75 -0.39 -13.78
CA LYS A 100 29.34 -0.98 -12.56
C LYS A 100 29.48 0.05 -11.44
N GLN A 101 29.79 1.30 -11.76
CA GLN A 101 29.90 2.38 -10.77
C GLN A 101 28.51 2.71 -10.19
N TYR A 102 27.51 2.89 -11.05
CA TYR A 102 26.13 3.11 -10.61
C TYR A 102 25.55 1.93 -9.81
N ASP A 103 25.86 0.68 -10.17
CA ASP A 103 25.45 -0.49 -9.39
C ASP A 103 26.08 -0.49 -7.99
N THR A 104 27.36 -0.14 -7.90
CA THR A 104 28.07 -0.03 -6.62
C THR A 104 27.40 0.99 -5.69
N ASP A 105 27.08 2.17 -6.20
CA ASP A 105 26.38 3.21 -5.44
C ASP A 105 24.94 2.81 -5.10
N MET A 106 24.21 2.25 -6.05
CA MET A 106 22.87 1.73 -5.84
C MET A 106 22.85 0.74 -4.68
N MET A 107 23.78 -0.22 -4.66
CA MET A 107 23.91 -1.23 -3.61
C MET A 107 24.33 -0.62 -2.27
N ALA A 108 25.24 0.36 -2.27
CA ALA A 108 25.59 1.12 -1.07
C ALA A 108 24.37 1.83 -0.48
N TYR A 109 23.52 2.44 -1.32
CA TYR A 109 22.27 3.07 -0.90
C TYR A 109 21.20 2.08 -0.45
N ILE A 110 21.09 0.92 -1.10
CA ILE A 110 20.23 -0.17 -0.63
C ILE A 110 20.65 -0.56 0.80
N LYS A 111 21.95 -0.77 1.05
CA LYS A 111 22.48 -1.10 2.38
C LYS A 111 22.24 0.03 3.39
N LYS A 112 22.50 1.29 3.02
CA LYS A 112 22.26 2.48 3.88
C LYS A 112 20.78 2.68 4.22
N THR A 113 19.88 2.34 3.29
CA THR A 113 18.42 2.52 3.47
C THR A 113 17.74 1.33 4.12
N GLN A 114 18.36 0.15 4.10
CA GLN A 114 18.02 -0.98 4.96
C GLN A 114 18.43 -0.67 6.40
N ARG A 115 17.78 0.33 7.01
CA ARG A 115 17.96 0.60 8.44
C ARG A 115 17.44 -0.61 9.21
N PRO A 116 18.17 -1.09 10.25
CA PRO A 116 17.56 -1.97 11.24
C PRO A 116 16.30 -1.25 11.75
N PRO A 117 15.19 -1.97 11.96
CA PRO A 117 13.93 -1.35 12.32
C PRO A 117 14.14 -0.52 13.59
N LYS A 118 14.14 0.82 13.45
CA LYS A 118 14.14 1.70 14.62
C LYS A 118 12.92 1.30 15.45
N LYS A 119 13.13 0.85 16.69
CA LYS A 119 12.05 0.58 17.65
C LYS A 119 11.32 1.91 17.89
N LYS A 120 10.33 2.24 17.06
CA LYS A 120 9.44 3.38 17.29
C LYS A 120 8.52 2.98 18.43
N THR A 121 8.89 3.32 19.65
CA THR A 121 8.12 3.03 20.87
C THR A 121 6.79 3.80 20.92
N HIS A 122 6.74 5.00 20.35
CA HIS A 122 5.60 5.92 20.49
C HIS A 122 4.41 5.68 19.54
N ASP A 123 4.57 4.86 18.50
CA ASP A 123 3.52 4.60 17.50
C ASP A 123 2.95 3.16 17.58
N ILE A 124 3.22 2.45 18.67
CA ILE A 124 2.74 1.08 18.84
C ILE A 124 1.32 1.15 19.41
N ILE A 125 0.40 0.53 18.68
CA ILE A 125 -0.95 0.21 19.16
C ILE A 125 -1.12 -1.30 19.06
N THR A 126 -1.69 -1.88 20.09
CA THR A 126 -2.04 -3.29 20.16
C THR A 126 -3.42 -3.51 19.55
N TRP A 127 -3.70 -4.75 19.12
CA TRP A 127 -5.02 -5.09 18.60
C TRP A 127 -6.15 -4.87 19.64
N PRO A 128 -5.98 -5.23 20.93
CA PRO A 128 -6.97 -4.92 21.97
C PRO A 128 -7.28 -3.42 22.10
N GLU A 129 -6.28 -2.53 22.04
CA GLU A 129 -6.51 -1.07 22.06
C GLU A 129 -7.37 -0.62 20.87
N ILE A 130 -7.14 -1.17 19.66
CA ILE A 130 -7.97 -0.88 18.48
C ILE A 130 -9.42 -1.35 18.68
N MET A 131 -9.61 -2.51 19.30
CA MET A 131 -10.93 -3.04 19.61
C MET A 131 -11.66 -2.17 20.65
N THR A 132 -10.94 -1.62 21.64
CA THR A 132 -11.48 -0.63 22.58
C THR A 132 -11.93 0.65 21.87
N VAL A 133 -11.18 1.14 20.89
CA VAL A 133 -11.59 2.29 20.06
C VAL A 133 -12.91 2.00 19.33
N ARG A 134 -13.03 0.85 18.68
CA ARG A 134 -14.28 0.46 18.01
C ARG A 134 -15.46 0.39 18.99
N ASN A 135 -15.28 -0.26 20.14
CA ASN A 135 -16.34 -0.40 21.14
C ASN A 135 -16.74 0.95 21.77
N SER A 136 -15.81 1.88 21.93
CA SER A 136 -16.09 3.28 22.32
C SER A 136 -16.97 3.96 21.26
N LEU A 137 -16.60 3.84 19.98
CA LEU A 137 -17.36 4.43 18.87
C LEU A 137 -18.75 3.83 18.72
N GLU A 138 -18.94 2.54 19.00
CA GLU A 138 -20.26 1.91 19.03
C GLU A 138 -21.20 2.61 20.01
N LYS A 139 -20.74 2.82 21.25
CA LYS A 139 -21.49 3.51 22.30
C LYS A 139 -21.79 4.95 21.92
N LYS A 140 -20.83 5.66 21.31
CA LYS A 140 -21.00 7.04 20.85
C LYS A 140 -21.99 7.12 19.67
N ALA A 141 -21.89 6.21 18.70
CA ALA A 141 -22.78 6.13 17.55
C ALA A 141 -24.23 5.77 17.95
N ALA A 142 -24.42 5.00 19.02
CA ALA A 142 -25.76 4.74 19.56
C ALA A 142 -26.41 6.00 20.16
N LYS A 143 -25.61 6.90 20.77
CA LYS A 143 -26.10 8.16 21.36
C LYS A 143 -26.24 9.27 20.32
N ASP A 144 -25.29 9.38 19.40
CA ASP A 144 -25.22 10.41 18.37
C ASP A 144 -24.77 9.81 17.03
N PRO A 145 -25.73 9.20 16.29
CA PRO A 145 -25.44 8.58 15.00
C PRO A 145 -24.90 9.58 13.99
N LYS A 146 -25.36 10.83 14.01
CA LYS A 146 -25.01 11.85 13.01
C LYS A 146 -23.51 12.13 12.99
N ASN A 147 -22.87 12.15 14.17
CA ASN A 147 -21.46 12.49 14.28
C ASN A 147 -20.53 11.26 14.31
N PHE A 148 -21.00 10.11 14.84
CA PHE A 148 -20.12 8.97 15.13
C PHE A 148 -20.39 7.71 14.31
N LEU A 149 -21.55 7.59 13.64
CA LEU A 149 -21.89 6.35 12.93
C LEU A 149 -20.90 6.04 11.81
N LEU A 150 -20.48 7.05 11.03
CA LEU A 150 -19.48 6.86 9.97
C LEU A 150 -18.15 6.34 10.53
N ASP A 151 -17.67 6.90 11.63
CA ASP A 151 -16.41 6.49 12.26
C ASP A 151 -16.49 5.06 12.80
N TYR A 152 -17.64 4.71 13.40
CA TYR A 152 -17.91 3.36 13.85
C TYR A 152 -17.93 2.37 12.68
N VAL A 153 -18.62 2.68 11.58
CA VAL A 153 -18.67 1.83 10.37
C VAL A 153 -17.27 1.64 9.79
N ILE A 154 -16.46 2.71 9.68
CA ILE A 154 -15.05 2.61 9.25
C ILE A 154 -14.31 1.61 10.15
N MET A 155 -14.38 1.77 11.47
CA MET A 155 -13.69 0.88 12.40
C MET A 155 -14.20 -0.57 12.32
N CYS A 156 -15.49 -0.80 12.10
CA CYS A 156 -16.05 -2.12 11.86
C CYS A 156 -15.45 -2.79 10.60
N MET A 157 -15.32 -2.05 9.49
CA MET A 157 -14.70 -2.58 8.26
C MET A 157 -13.23 -2.97 8.46
N TYR A 158 -12.50 -2.31 9.37
CA TYR A 158 -11.09 -2.61 9.66
C TYR A 158 -10.87 -3.61 10.79
N THR A 159 -11.92 -4.01 11.54
CA THR A 159 -11.80 -4.90 12.71
C THR A 159 -12.58 -6.21 12.57
N TYR A 160 -13.66 -6.23 11.79
CA TYR A 160 -14.41 -7.46 11.48
C TYR A 160 -13.89 -8.18 10.23
N LEU A 161 -13.00 -7.55 9.48
CA LEU A 161 -12.33 -8.10 8.31
C LEU A 161 -10.83 -7.93 8.50
N PRO A 162 -9.99 -8.77 7.87
CA PRO A 162 -8.57 -8.49 7.76
C PRO A 162 -8.40 -7.06 7.20
N PRO A 163 -7.70 -6.17 7.93
CA PRO A 163 -7.63 -4.77 7.55
C PRO A 163 -7.00 -4.63 6.18
N SER A 164 -7.80 -4.24 5.18
CA SER A 164 -7.32 -3.91 3.85
C SER A 164 -6.49 -2.61 3.90
N ARG A 165 -5.86 -2.16 2.82
CA ARG A 165 -5.21 -0.84 2.85
C ARG A 165 -6.28 0.23 2.74
N CYS A 166 -6.57 0.68 1.54
CA CYS A 166 -7.67 1.60 1.29
C CYS A 166 -8.57 1.04 0.21
N GLU A 167 -8.79 -0.28 0.25
CA GLU A 167 -9.56 -0.99 -0.77
C GLU A 167 -11.06 -0.69 -0.67
N TYR A 168 -11.50 -0.14 0.46
CA TYR A 168 -12.88 0.31 0.66
C TYR A 168 -13.18 1.69 0.03
N VAL A 169 -12.18 2.34 -0.58
CA VAL A 169 -12.35 3.64 -1.25
C VAL A 169 -13.28 3.48 -2.44
N ARG A 170 -14.28 4.38 -2.55
CA ARG A 170 -15.31 4.34 -3.61
C ARG A 170 -16.05 2.99 -3.73
N MET A 171 -16.01 2.16 -2.69
CA MET A 171 -16.71 0.89 -2.68
C MET A 171 -18.21 1.13 -2.67
N LYS A 172 -18.94 0.59 -3.66
CA LYS A 172 -20.40 0.71 -3.72
C LYS A 172 -21.10 -0.36 -2.89
N ILE A 173 -22.31 -0.07 -2.45
CA ILE A 173 -23.19 -1.04 -1.79
C ILE A 173 -24.41 -1.28 -2.69
N HIS A 174 -24.53 -2.51 -3.18
CA HIS A 174 -25.69 -2.97 -3.92
C HIS A 174 -26.60 -3.75 -2.97
N LYS A 175 -27.82 -3.25 -2.75
CA LYS A 175 -28.85 -4.00 -2.03
C LYS A 175 -29.47 -5.01 -2.99
N VAL A 176 -29.41 -6.29 -2.64
CA VAL A 176 -29.94 -7.37 -3.49
C VAL A 176 -31.00 -8.14 -2.72
N ALA A 177 -32.16 -8.36 -3.35
CA ALA A 177 -33.22 -9.18 -2.80
C ALA A 177 -32.74 -10.63 -2.53
N ALA A 178 -33.38 -11.29 -1.57
CA ALA A 178 -33.10 -12.69 -1.26
C ALA A 178 -33.37 -13.58 -2.50
N GLY A 179 -32.49 -14.55 -2.76
CA GLY A 179 -32.63 -15.48 -3.89
C GLY A 179 -32.19 -14.96 -5.26
N VAL A 180 -31.91 -13.66 -5.42
CA VAL A 180 -31.47 -13.09 -6.70
C VAL A 180 -29.96 -13.23 -6.88
N LYS A 181 -29.54 -13.99 -7.90
CA LYS A 181 -28.16 -13.97 -8.41
C LYS A 181 -27.93 -12.62 -9.07
N SER A 182 -27.12 -11.78 -8.44
CA SER A 182 -26.80 -10.47 -8.99
C SER A 182 -25.58 -10.61 -9.89
N ALA A 183 -25.76 -10.39 -11.19
CA ALA A 183 -24.67 -10.29 -12.16
C ALA A 183 -24.14 -8.84 -12.16
N VAL A 184 -23.64 -8.38 -11.01
CA VAL A 184 -23.00 -7.06 -10.94
C VAL A 184 -21.61 -7.18 -11.55
N THR A 185 -21.42 -6.58 -12.72
CA THR A 185 -20.11 -6.39 -13.34
C THR A 185 -19.62 -4.98 -13.00
N GLU A 186 -19.02 -4.82 -11.81
CA GLU A 186 -18.31 -3.59 -11.45
C GLU A 186 -16.80 -3.79 -11.64
N GLU A 187 -16.13 -2.79 -12.22
CA GLU A 187 -14.66 -2.74 -12.27
C GLU A 187 -14.03 -2.44 -10.91
N SER A 188 -14.79 -1.79 -10.01
CA SER A 188 -14.36 -1.41 -8.67
C SER A 188 -14.85 -2.38 -7.61
N ASN A 189 -14.17 -2.42 -6.45
CA ASN A 189 -14.62 -3.18 -5.29
C ASN A 189 -16.05 -2.79 -4.85
N TYR A 190 -16.87 -3.75 -4.44
CA TYR A 190 -18.26 -3.50 -4.04
C TYR A 190 -18.74 -4.45 -2.92
N ILE A 191 -19.88 -4.11 -2.31
CA ILE A 191 -20.58 -4.94 -1.32
C ILE A 191 -21.93 -5.36 -1.90
N LEU A 192 -22.19 -6.65 -1.93
CA LEU A 192 -23.53 -7.21 -2.13
C LEU A 192 -24.20 -7.38 -0.78
N LEU A 193 -25.06 -6.44 -0.40
CA LEU A 193 -25.80 -6.47 0.86
C LEU A 193 -27.16 -7.14 0.65
N ARG A 194 -27.34 -8.29 1.30
CA ARG A 194 -28.61 -9.06 1.37
C ARG A 194 -29.18 -8.92 2.77
N GLU A 195 -30.44 -9.33 2.97
CA GLU A 195 -31.12 -9.21 4.27
C GLU A 195 -30.35 -9.82 5.46
N ARG A 196 -29.63 -10.93 5.24
CA ARG A 196 -28.97 -11.70 6.32
C ARG A 196 -27.49 -11.96 6.09
N SER A 197 -26.94 -11.49 4.97
CA SER A 197 -25.55 -11.72 4.59
C SER A 197 -25.02 -10.54 3.79
N ALA A 198 -23.71 -10.37 3.79
CA ALA A 198 -23.05 -9.48 2.86
C ALA A 198 -21.80 -10.15 2.30
N ASP A 199 -21.59 -9.98 0.99
CA ASP A 199 -20.39 -10.41 0.31
C ASP A 199 -19.59 -9.16 -0.09
N ILE A 200 -18.31 -9.15 0.24
CA ILE A 200 -17.39 -8.06 -0.10
C ILE A 200 -16.54 -8.57 -1.25
N VAL A 201 -16.73 -7.96 -2.41
CA VAL A 201 -16.11 -8.36 -3.66
C VAL A 201 -14.98 -7.39 -3.96
N TYR A 202 -13.76 -7.91 -4.02
CA TYR A 202 -12.59 -7.18 -4.49
C TYR A 202 -12.38 -7.44 -5.99
N SER A 203 -11.94 -6.42 -6.73
CA SER A 203 -11.74 -6.46 -8.18
C SER A 203 -10.68 -7.49 -8.60
N ASP A 204 -9.81 -7.92 -7.68
CA ASP A 204 -8.82 -8.98 -7.86
C ASP A 204 -9.39 -10.40 -7.59
N HIS A 205 -10.71 -10.56 -7.72
CA HIS A 205 -11.50 -11.80 -7.62
C HIS A 205 -11.62 -12.42 -6.23
N VAL A 206 -11.10 -11.81 -5.18
CA VAL A 206 -11.34 -12.31 -3.82
C VAL A 206 -12.72 -11.85 -3.34
N THR A 207 -13.60 -12.80 -3.03
CA THR A 207 -14.87 -12.52 -2.35
C THR A 207 -14.80 -12.98 -0.91
N ILE A 208 -15.08 -12.08 0.03
CA ILE A 208 -15.08 -12.37 1.47
C ILE A 208 -16.48 -12.22 2.02
N LYS A 209 -16.98 -13.24 2.73
CA LYS A 209 -18.24 -13.16 3.46
C LYS A 209 -18.07 -12.29 4.71
N ALA A 210 -18.91 -11.27 4.85
CA ALA A 210 -18.93 -10.43 6.04
C ALA A 210 -19.50 -11.21 7.24
N PRO A 211 -18.90 -11.09 8.43
CA PRO A 211 -19.45 -11.72 9.63
C PRO A 211 -20.77 -11.03 10.04
N LYS A 212 -21.67 -11.78 10.69
CA LYS A 212 -23.02 -11.30 11.08
C LYS A 212 -23.03 -9.94 11.81
N PRO A 213 -22.11 -9.65 12.76
CA PRO A 213 -22.05 -8.33 13.40
C PRO A 213 -21.83 -7.20 12.38
N LEU A 214 -20.95 -7.40 11.39
CA LEU A 214 -20.71 -6.41 10.35
C LEU A 214 -21.94 -6.22 9.45
N VAL A 215 -22.65 -7.30 9.11
CA VAL A 215 -23.88 -7.23 8.31
C VAL A 215 -24.92 -6.32 8.99
N LYS A 216 -25.10 -6.47 10.31
CA LYS A 216 -25.99 -5.60 11.10
C LYS A 216 -25.58 -4.13 10.99
N VAL A 217 -24.28 -3.84 11.14
CA VAL A 217 -23.73 -2.48 11.02
C VAL A 217 -23.95 -1.92 9.61
N LEU A 218 -23.76 -2.72 8.56
CA LEU A 218 -23.99 -2.30 7.17
C LEU A 218 -25.47 -1.99 6.89
N HIS A 219 -26.41 -2.75 7.44
CA HIS A 219 -27.84 -2.42 7.34
C HIS A 219 -28.17 -1.12 8.06
N GLN A 220 -27.68 -0.93 9.29
CA GLN A 220 -27.87 0.32 10.01
C GLN A 220 -27.29 1.51 9.23
N TRP A 221 -26.09 1.35 8.68
CA TRP A 221 -25.44 2.38 7.88
C TRP A 221 -26.21 2.71 6.60
N THR A 222 -26.67 1.72 5.85
CA THR A 222 -27.43 1.96 4.60
C THR A 222 -28.86 2.45 4.81
N ASN A 223 -29.34 2.45 6.05
CA ASN A 223 -30.56 3.16 6.43
C ASN A 223 -30.30 4.64 6.63
N PHE A 224 -29.12 4.99 7.17
CA PHE A 224 -28.68 6.37 7.40
C PHE A 224 -28.12 7.03 6.13
N ASN A 225 -27.18 6.38 5.45
CA ASN A 225 -26.56 6.81 4.22
C ASN A 225 -27.36 6.30 3.01
N LYS A 226 -27.99 7.22 2.28
CA LYS A 226 -28.75 6.91 1.06
C LYS A 226 -27.88 6.86 -0.20
N HIS A 227 -26.61 7.26 -0.12
CA HIS A 227 -25.71 7.27 -1.25
C HIS A 227 -25.27 5.84 -1.62
N PRO A 228 -25.05 5.51 -2.91
CA PRO A 228 -24.56 4.19 -3.32
C PRO A 228 -23.15 3.83 -2.81
N TYR A 229 -22.37 4.79 -2.31
CA TYR A 229 -21.01 4.54 -1.84
C TYR A 229 -20.97 4.28 -0.33
N LEU A 230 -20.13 3.34 0.08
CA LEU A 230 -19.92 2.96 1.48
C LEU A 230 -19.47 4.16 2.33
N PHE A 231 -18.52 4.96 1.85
CA PHE A 231 -18.03 6.13 2.58
C PHE A 231 -18.19 7.39 1.76
N VAL A 232 -18.95 8.35 2.29
CA VAL A 232 -19.19 9.65 1.69
C VAL A 232 -18.74 10.76 2.65
N LYS A 233 -18.30 11.88 2.08
CA LYS A 233 -18.02 13.12 2.80
C LYS A 233 -19.33 13.81 3.22
N ILE A 234 -19.22 14.87 4.02
CA ILE A 234 -20.37 15.71 4.43
C ILE A 234 -21.07 16.32 3.20
N ASP A 235 -20.32 16.62 2.14
CA ASP A 235 -20.84 17.13 0.87
C ASP A 235 -21.50 16.05 -0.02
N GLY A 236 -21.65 14.81 0.48
CA GLY A 236 -22.25 13.70 -0.25
C GLY A 236 -21.33 13.00 -1.25
N THR A 237 -20.16 13.56 -1.57
CA THR A 237 -19.25 12.94 -2.55
C THR A 237 -18.47 11.77 -1.94
N PRO A 238 -18.12 10.73 -2.72
CA PRO A 238 -17.40 9.57 -2.20
C PRO A 238 -16.01 9.93 -1.67
N MET A 239 -15.62 9.33 -0.54
CA MET A 239 -14.29 9.52 0.01
C MET A 239 -13.21 8.98 -0.92
N LEU A 240 -12.16 9.79 -1.13
CA LEU A 240 -10.93 9.35 -1.80
C LEU A 240 -9.97 8.71 -0.80
N LYS A 241 -8.92 8.06 -1.33
CA LYS A 241 -7.89 7.39 -0.52
C LYS A 241 -7.26 8.29 0.55
N ASN A 242 -6.89 9.52 0.18
CA ASN A 242 -6.33 10.47 1.13
C ASN A 242 -7.35 10.85 2.20
N THR A 243 -8.60 11.14 1.82
CA THR A 243 -9.69 11.49 2.74
C THR A 243 -9.97 10.39 3.76
N LEU A 244 -10.10 9.14 3.31
CA LEU A 244 -10.30 8.00 4.21
C LEU A 244 -9.10 7.81 5.15
N SER A 245 -7.88 7.94 4.63
CA SER A 245 -6.65 7.82 5.43
C SER A 245 -6.57 8.90 6.52
N GLN A 246 -6.89 10.15 6.16
CA GLN A 246 -6.95 11.26 7.12
C GLN A 246 -8.07 11.06 8.15
N ARG A 247 -9.24 10.56 7.73
CA ARG A 247 -10.34 10.27 8.65
C ARG A 247 -9.93 9.23 9.70
N ILE A 248 -9.25 8.16 9.29
CA ILE A 248 -8.73 7.14 10.21
C ILE A 248 -7.70 7.74 11.18
N LEU A 249 -6.77 8.57 10.69
CA LEU A 249 -5.83 9.30 11.55
C LEU A 249 -6.56 10.16 12.58
N SER A 250 -7.59 10.90 12.17
CA SER A 250 -8.41 11.73 13.06
C SER A 250 -9.16 10.91 14.10
N ILE A 251 -9.69 9.74 13.74
CA ILE A 251 -10.36 8.83 14.68
C ILE A 251 -9.39 8.45 15.80
N PHE A 252 -8.20 7.94 15.46
CA PHE A 252 -7.23 7.53 16.49
C PHE A 252 -6.64 8.70 17.27
N GLN A 253 -6.42 9.86 16.62
CA GLN A 253 -5.98 11.06 17.33
C GLN A 253 -7.03 11.48 18.37
N ARG A 254 -8.32 11.42 18.04
CA ARG A 254 -9.40 11.78 18.95
C ARG A 254 -9.57 10.77 20.08
N GLU A 255 -9.56 9.47 19.76
CA GLU A 255 -9.94 8.42 20.71
C GLU A 255 -8.79 7.99 21.62
N VAL A 256 -7.53 8.04 21.16
CA VAL A 256 -6.37 7.57 21.93
C VAL A 256 -5.16 8.52 21.90
N GLN A 257 -5.31 9.73 21.34
CA GLN A 257 -4.23 10.72 21.22
C GLN A 257 -2.98 10.22 20.47
N LYS A 258 -3.14 9.25 19.56
CA LYS A 258 -2.07 8.71 18.71
C LYS A 258 -2.38 8.94 17.22
N LYS A 259 -1.39 9.35 16.43
CA LYS A 259 -1.52 9.53 14.96
C LYS A 259 -1.34 8.19 14.23
N LEU A 260 -2.40 7.37 14.24
CA LEU A 260 -2.34 6.01 13.68
C LEU A 260 -3.06 5.92 12.33
N GLY A 261 -2.31 5.55 11.30
CA GLY A 261 -2.85 5.28 9.98
C GLY A 261 -3.22 3.80 9.80
N VAL A 262 -3.82 3.50 8.65
CA VAL A 262 -4.17 2.13 8.24
C VAL A 262 -3.02 1.13 8.40
N ASN A 263 -1.80 1.51 8.05
CA ASN A 263 -0.65 0.61 8.15
C ASN A 263 -0.35 0.19 9.60
N SER A 264 -0.65 1.03 10.59
CA SER A 264 -0.49 0.67 12.00
C SER A 264 -1.54 -0.35 12.42
N ILE A 265 -2.80 -0.17 12.00
CA ILE A 265 -3.90 -1.13 12.21
C ILE A 265 -3.53 -2.50 11.62
N ARG A 266 -3.03 -2.51 10.38
CA ARG A 266 -2.58 -3.74 9.71
C ARG A 266 -1.46 -4.46 10.45
N LYS A 267 -0.47 -3.71 10.94
CA LYS A 267 0.64 -4.28 11.72
C LYS A 267 0.14 -4.88 13.03
N ALA A 268 -0.76 -4.19 13.73
CA ALA A 268 -1.35 -4.66 14.97
C ALA A 268 -2.14 -5.96 14.75
N TYR A 269 -2.96 -6.03 13.69
CA TYR A 269 -3.68 -7.24 13.29
C TYR A 269 -2.74 -8.41 12.96
N VAL A 270 -1.71 -8.17 12.13
CA VAL A 270 -0.76 -9.23 11.78
C VAL A 270 0.00 -9.73 13.01
N ALA A 271 0.34 -8.83 13.94
CA ALA A 271 0.98 -9.20 15.20
C ALA A 271 0.04 -10.03 16.08
N SER A 272 -1.25 -9.68 16.20
CA SER A 272 -2.20 -10.47 17.01
C SER A 272 -2.41 -11.87 16.43
N VAL A 273 -2.63 -11.98 15.12
CA VAL A 273 -2.81 -13.28 14.45
C VAL A 273 -1.55 -14.16 14.56
N ARG A 274 -0.35 -13.59 14.48
CA ARG A 274 0.89 -14.37 14.62
C ARG A 274 1.11 -14.89 16.03
N ASN A 275 0.80 -14.08 17.04
CA ASN A 275 0.95 -14.48 18.44
C ASN A 275 -0.05 -15.59 18.80
N GLU A 276 -1.24 -15.61 18.18
CA GLU A 276 -2.24 -16.67 18.35
C GLU A 276 -1.80 -18.02 17.77
N VAL A 277 -0.88 -18.04 16.79
CA VAL A 277 -0.38 -19.28 16.13
C VAL A 277 0.78 -19.93 16.90
N GLN A 278 1.37 -19.25 17.89
CA GLN A 278 2.50 -19.77 18.68
C GLN A 278 2.08 -20.38 20.03
N ILE A 279 0.78 -20.61 20.23
CA ILE A 279 0.20 -21.28 21.40
C ILE A 279 -0.35 -22.62 20.96
#